data_AF-A0A0K8PXK6-F1
#
_entry.id   AF-A0A0K8PXK6-F1
#
_cell.length_a   1.000
_cell.length_b   1.000
_cell.length_c   1.000
_cell.angle_alpha   90.00
_cell.angle_beta   90.00
_cell.angle_gamma   90.00
#
_symmetry.space_group_name_H-M   'P 1'
#
loop_
_entity.id
_entity.type
_entity.pdbx_description
1 polymer ?
#
loop_
_entity_poly.entity_id
_entity_poly.type
_entity_poly.pdbx_seq_one_letter_code
_entity_poly.pdbx_strand_id
1 'polypeptide(L)' 'MKGDRVEIVVDAGDTMRTYEVVVSGAGRRVETAVRRGVVEVSEVTRWGPLTPFGQ' A
#
# COMPACT_ATOMS: atom_id res chain seq x y z
N MET A 1 -8.93 11.07 -9.18
CA MET A 1 -8.96 9.68 -8.72
C MET A 1 -8.66 9.67 -7.23
N LYS A 2 -9.51 9.01 -6.43
CA LYS A 2 -9.22 8.74 -5.00
C LYS A 2 -7.99 7.83 -4.97
N GLY A 3 -6.96 8.18 -4.20
CA GLY A 3 -5.79 7.33 -4.07
C GLY A 3 -6.15 5.99 -3.42
N ASP A 4 -5.19 5.08 -3.41
CA ASP A 4 -5.32 3.75 -2.85
C ASP A 4 -5.57 3.76 -1.32
N ARG A 5 -6.19 2.71 -0.78
CA ARG A 5 -6.48 2.57 0.65
C ARG A 5 -6.22 1.14 1.10
N VAL A 6 -5.54 1.00 2.23
CA VAL A 6 -5.30 -0.29 2.90
C VAL A 6 -5.78 -0.23 4.35
N GLU A 7 -6.43 -1.30 4.79
CA GLU A 7 -6.76 -1.55 6.19
C GLU A 7 -5.82 -2.65 6.71
N ILE A 8 -5.15 -2.37 7.82
CA ILE A 8 -4.19 -3.28 8.43
C ILE A 8 -4.73 -3.69 9.77
N VAL A 9 -4.88 -5.00 9.95
CA VAL A 9 -5.30 -5.60 11.20
C VAL A 9 -4.11 -6.35 11.79
N VAL A 10 -3.70 -5.94 12.98
CA VAL A 10 -2.62 -6.57 13.74
C VAL A 10 -3.20 -7.24 14.98
N ASP A 11 -3.03 -8.56 15.06
CA ASP A 11 -3.27 -9.32 16.28
C ASP A 11 -1.96 -9.45 17.07
N ALA A 12 -1.92 -8.87 18.27
CA ALA A 12 -0.78 -8.95 19.19
C ALA A 12 -1.00 -9.97 20.32
N GLY A 13 -2.01 -10.83 20.21
CA GLY A 13 -2.38 -11.86 21.18
C GLY A 13 -3.23 -11.34 22.34
N ASP A 14 -2.88 -10.20 22.93
CA ASP A 14 -3.68 -9.55 23.99
C ASP A 14 -4.65 -8.48 23.46
N THR A 15 -4.34 -7.95 22.28
CA THR A 15 -5.01 -6.78 21.70
C THR A 15 -5.00 -6.89 20.19
N MET A 16 -6.13 -6.54 19.58
CA MET A 16 -6.25 -6.32 18.15
C MET A 16 -6.16 -4.83 17.85
N ARG A 17 -5.35 -4.45 16.85
CA ARG A 17 -5.21 -3.06 16.41
C ARG A 17 -5.51 -2.95 14.93
N THR A 18 -6.41 -2.03 14.60
CA THR A 18 -6.75 -1.69 13.22
C THR A 18 -6.14 -0.36 12.85
N TYR A 19 -5.46 -0.31 11.71
CA TYR A 19 -4.86 0.90 11.15
C TYR A 19 -5.39 1.11 9.73
N GLU A 20 -5.73 2.35 9.42
CA GLU A 20 -6.12 2.75 8.07
C GLU A 20 -4.99 3.57 7.46
N VAL A 21 -4.59 3.21 6.25
CA VAL A 21 -3.61 3.95 5.46
C VAL A 21 -4.24 4.38 4.14
N VAL A 22 -4.24 5.69 3.90
CA VAL A 22 -4.83 6.31 2.72
C VAL A 22 -3.74 7.03 1.93
N VAL A 23 -3.68 6.77 0.64
CA VAL A 23 -2.81 7.49 -0.29
C VAL A 23 -3.55 8.69 -0.84
N SER A 24 -2.91 9.87 -0.78
CA SER A 24 -3.51 11.13 -1.22
C SER A 24 -3.38 11.38 -2.73
N GLY A 25 -2.42 10.72 -3.40
CA GLY A 25 -2.08 10.96 -4.80
C GLY A 25 -2.71 9.98 -5.80
N ALA A 26 -3.26 10.51 -6.90
CA ALA A 26 -3.64 9.70 -8.05
C ALA A 26 -2.42 9.01 -8.68
N GLY A 27 -2.56 7.75 -9.09
CA GLY A 27 -1.47 6.97 -9.71
C GLY A 27 -0.44 6.42 -8.72
N ARG A 28 -0.67 6.59 -7.41
CA ARG A 28 0.12 5.99 -6.36
C ARG A 28 -0.65 4.84 -5.69
N ARG A 29 0.07 3.85 -5.18
CA ARG A 29 -0.50 2.65 -4.54
C ARG A 29 0.16 2.38 -3.20
N VAL A 30 -0.53 1.64 -2.34
CA VAL A 30 0.05 1.12 -1.11
C VAL A 30 0.60 -0.27 -1.36
N GLU A 31 1.83 -0.51 -0.93
CA GLU A 31 2.39 -1.85 -0.79
C GLU A 31 2.63 -2.17 0.68
N THR A 32 2.33 -3.40 1.06
CA THR A 32 2.51 -3.89 2.44
C THR A 32 3.44 -5.09 2.46
N ALA A 33 4.40 -5.10 3.38
CA ALA A 33 5.24 -6.25 3.66
C ALA A 33 5.23 -6.56 5.16
N VAL A 34 5.23 -7.84 5.52
CA VAL A 34 5.33 -8.27 6.91
C VAL A 34 6.65 -9.03 7.08
N ARG A 35 7.52 -8.54 7.97
CA ARG A 35 8.84 -9.13 8.22
C ARG A 35 9.18 -9.05 9.70
N ARG A 36 9.56 -10.18 10.30
CA ARG A 36 10.01 -10.26 11.71
C ARG A 36 9.06 -9.56 12.71
N GLY A 37 7.74 -9.65 12.49
CA GLY A 37 6.73 -9.02 13.36
C GLY A 37 6.52 -7.52 13.13
N VAL A 38 7.11 -6.94 12.07
CA VAL A 38 6.89 -5.55 11.66
C VAL A 38 6.04 -5.54 10.38
N VAL A 39 5.03 -4.67 10.35
CA VAL A 39 4.26 -4.35 9.14
C VAL A 39 4.86 -3.09 8.53
N GLU A 40 5.50 -3.24 7.38
CA GLU A 40 6.02 -2.14 6.57
C GLU A 40 4.95 -1.73 5.55
N VAL A 41 4.74 -0.43 5.42
CA VAL A 41 3.76 0.15 4.49
C VAL A 41 4.45 1.21 3.66
N SER A 42 4.44 1.05 2.34
CA SER A 42 5.13 1.93 1.41
C SER A 42 4.16 2.49 0.37
N GLU A 43 4.17 3.81 0.20
CA GLU A 43 3.50 4.45 -0.93
C GLU A 43 4.42 4.38 -2.15
N VAL A 44 4.00 3.68 -3.19
CA VAL A 44 4.78 3.50 -4.42
C VAL A 44 4.14 4.25 -5.58
N THR A 45 4.98 4.90 -6.38
CA THR A 45 4.54 5.48 -7.66
C THR A 45 4.72 4.42 -8.74
N ARG A 46 3.60 3.89 -9.27
CA ARG A 46 3.66 2.96 -10.40
C ARG A 46 3.68 3.76 -11.69
N TRP A 47 4.84 3.87 -12.33
CA TRP A 47 4.88 4.16 -13.76
C TRP A 47 4.38 2.93 -14.52
N GLY A 48 3.35 3.09 -15.34
CA GLY A 48 2.91 2.00 -16.23
C GLY A 48 4.04 1.61 -17.18
N PRO A 49 4.00 0.39 -17.78
CA PRO A 49 4.91 0.07 -18.87
C PRO A 49 4.77 1.15 -19.93
N LEU A 50 5.87 1.81 -20.29
CA LEU A 50 5.93 2.58 -21.54
C LEU A 50 5.63 1.57 -22.65
N THR A 51 4.41 1.59 -23.16
CA THR A 51 4.11 0.86 -24.40
C THR A 51 4.75 1.72 -25.48
N PRO A 52 5.84 1.29 -26.15
CA PRO A 52 6.39 2.06 -27.24
C PRO A 52 5.31 2.20 -28.31
N PHE A 53 5.02 3.42 -28.74
CA PHE A 53 4.20 3.63 -29.93
C PHE A 53 4.98 3.13 -31.14
N GLY A 54 4.45 2.11 -31.82
CA GLY A 54 4.97 1.62 -33.10
C GLY A 54 5.34 0.14 -33.07
N GLN A 55 4.37 -0.71 -33.41
CA GLN A 55 4.59 -1.89 -34.23
C GLN A 55 3.66 -1.80 -35.44
#